data_AF-X1R6H0-F1
#
_entry.id   AF-X1R6H0-F1
#
_cell.length_a   1.000
_cell.length_b   1.000
_cell.length_c   1.000
_cell.angle_alpha   90.00
_cell.angle_beta   90.00
_cell.angle_gamma   90.00
#
_symmetry.space_group_name_H-M   'P 1'
#
loop_
_entity.id
_entity.type
_entity.pdbx_description
1 polymer ?
#
loop_
_entity_poly.entity_id
_entity_poly.type
_entity_poly.pdbx_seq_one_letter_code
_entity_poly.pdbx_strand_id
1 'polypeptide(L)'
;MKKLKADLEMITNAMEDVARMDMDYYLDKETGEVIITSEEIFGYAEEDEDKIREDLPNWQKEDIKLAKDILFKNPDRYICIPERPSYEGYNLMVEFAEKVEEELLREKLYIALDGKGAFRRFKNVI
;
A
#
# COMPACT_ATOMS: atom_id res chain seq x y z
N MET A 1 -22.76 9.97 -7.90
CA MET A 1 -21.63 9.52 -7.04
C MET A 1 -21.99 9.79 -5.58
N LYS A 2 -21.85 8.79 -4.71
CA LYS A 2 -21.98 8.95 -3.25
C LYS A 2 -20.72 9.68 -2.74
N LYS A 3 -20.88 10.69 -1.89
CA LYS A 3 -19.74 11.31 -1.17
C LYS A 3 -19.44 10.45 0.06
N LEU A 4 -18.22 9.93 0.14
CA LEU A 4 -17.73 9.17 1.29
C LEU A 4 -16.79 10.05 2.11
N LYS A 5 -16.76 9.83 3.42
CA LYS A 5 -15.80 10.48 4.33
C LYS A 5 -14.61 9.53 4.52
N ALA A 6 -13.81 9.37 3.47
CA ALA A 6 -12.60 8.56 3.54
C ALA A 6 -11.46 9.34 4.19
N ASP A 7 -10.65 8.63 4.99
CA ASP A 7 -9.45 9.19 5.59
C ASP A 7 -8.30 9.16 4.57
N LEU A 8 -8.06 10.31 3.93
CA LEU A 8 -7.02 10.42 2.90
C LEU A 8 -5.61 10.28 3.48
N GLU A 9 -5.40 10.64 4.74
CA GLU A 9 -4.09 10.50 5.40
C GLU A 9 -3.79 9.01 5.60
N MET A 10 -4.77 8.25 6.09
CA MET A 10 -4.64 6.81 6.27
C MET A 10 -4.43 6.08 4.94
N ILE A 11 -5.14 6.46 3.87
CA ILE A 11 -4.93 5.89 2.53
C ILE A 11 -3.51 6.20 2.04
N THR A 12 -3.03 7.44 2.22
CA THR A 12 -1.68 7.84 1.79
C THR A 12 -0.61 7.04 2.52
N ASN A 13 -0.74 6.91 3.84
CA ASN A 13 0.19 6.13 4.65
C ASN A 13 0.20 4.65 4.23
N ALA A 14 -0.95 4.07 3.93
CA ALA A 14 -1.04 2.71 3.41
C ALA A 14 -0.33 2.58 2.04
N MET A 15 -0.48 3.55 1.13
CA MET A 15 0.22 3.54 -0.16
C MET A 15 1.74 3.69 -0.03
N GLU A 16 2.22 4.39 1.00
CA GLU A 16 3.65 4.57 1.28
C GLU A 16 4.32 3.37 1.99
N ASP A 17 3.55 2.35 2.38
CA ASP A 17 4.11 1.12 2.90
C ASP A 17 4.67 0.25 1.75
N VAL A 18 5.96 0.47 1.42
CA VAL A 18 6.67 -0.14 0.27
C VAL A 18 7.17 -1.57 0.56
N ALA A 19 6.95 -2.10 1.76
CA ALA A 19 7.50 -3.38 2.19
C ALA A 19 6.49 -4.20 3.01
N ARG A 20 5.25 -4.30 2.51
CA ARG A 20 4.19 -5.10 3.12
C ARG A 20 4.62 -6.56 3.15
N MET A 21 5.04 -7.03 4.32
CA MET A 21 5.31 -8.45 4.57
C MET A 21 4.15 -9.10 5.31
N ASP A 22 3.52 -8.37 6.23
CA ASP A 22 2.57 -8.97 7.19
C ASP A 22 1.16 -8.38 7.11
N MET A 23 0.99 -7.15 6.61
CA MET A 23 -0.28 -6.41 6.63
C MET A 23 -0.67 -5.89 5.26
N ASP A 24 -1.94 -6.05 4.91
CA ASP A 24 -2.60 -5.46 3.75
C ASP A 24 -3.65 -4.44 4.16
N TYR A 25 -3.92 -3.52 3.24
CA TYR A 25 -4.86 -2.43 3.44
C TYR A 25 -5.95 -2.46 2.37
N TYR A 26 -7.20 -2.39 2.78
CA TYR A 26 -8.35 -2.37 1.89
C TYR A 26 -9.21 -1.14 2.16
N LEU A 27 -9.73 -0.52 1.11
CA LEU A 27 -10.73 0.53 1.22
C LEU A 27 -12.11 -0.08 0.96
N ASP A 28 -13.02 0.08 1.92
CA ASP A 28 -14.44 -0.23 1.72
C ASP A 28 -15.10 0.89 0.91
N LYS A 29 -15.55 0.59 -0.31
CA LYS A 29 -16.16 1.56 -1.22
C LYS A 29 -17.55 2.01 -0.80
N GLU A 30 -18.18 1.38 0.18
CA GLU A 30 -19.50 1.79 0.68
C GLU A 30 -19.42 2.76 1.85
N THR A 31 -18.43 2.59 2.72
CA THR A 31 -18.25 3.36 3.96
C THR A 31 -17.14 4.40 3.85
N GLY A 32 -16.10 4.12 3.06
CA GLY A 32 -14.87 4.91 3.00
C GLY A 32 -13.85 4.54 4.08
N GLU A 33 -14.07 3.47 4.82
CA GLU A 33 -13.16 2.99 5.87
C GLU A 33 -11.95 2.27 5.28
N VAL A 34 -10.78 2.49 5.88
CA VAL A 34 -9.56 1.72 5.58
C VAL A 34 -9.47 0.57 6.58
N ILE A 35 -9.52 -0.64 6.05
CA ILE A 35 -9.42 -1.89 6.78
C ILE A 35 -7.96 -2.34 6.71
N ILE A 36 -7.41 -2.74 7.85
CA ILE A 36 -6.08 -3.32 7.96
C ILE A 36 -6.26 -4.79 8.31
N THR A 37 -5.64 -5.68 7.55
CA THR A 37 -5.75 -7.13 7.76
C THR A 37 -4.41 -7.81 7.48
N SER A 38 -4.15 -8.96 8.07
CA SER A 38 -2.88 -9.67 7.91
C SER A 38 -3.01 -10.92 7.06
N GLU A 39 -1.88 -11.41 6.54
CA GLU A 39 -1.83 -12.72 5.86
C GLU A 39 -2.35 -13.85 6.77
N GLU A 40 -2.07 -13.78 8.07
CA GLU A 40 -2.58 -14.76 9.05
C GLU A 40 -4.12 -14.77 9.09
N ILE A 41 -4.76 -13.60 9.12
CA ILE A 41 -6.22 -13.49 9.12
C ILE A 41 -6.81 -14.02 7.80
N PHE A 42 -6.17 -13.75 6.66
CA PHE A 42 -6.59 -14.33 5.38
C PHE A 42 -6.43 -15.85 5.36
N GLY A 43 -5.33 -16.39 5.89
CA GLY A 43 -5.15 -17.83 6.02
C GLY A 43 -6.29 -18.48 6.81
N TYR A 44 -6.71 -17.89 7.94
CA TYR A 44 -7.88 -18.39 8.68
C TYR A 44 -9.20 -18.24 7.92
N ALA A 45 -9.35 -17.19 7.10
CA ALA A 45 -10.53 -16.99 6.27
C ALA A 45 -10.65 -18.06 5.18
N GLU A 46 -9.53 -18.54 4.64
CA GLU A 46 -9.43 -19.56 3.60
C GLU A 46 -9.60 -21.01 4.11
N GLU A 47 -9.23 -21.31 5.37
CA GLU A 47 -9.26 -22.68 5.92
C GLU A 47 -10.65 -23.36 5.87
N ASP A 48 -11.74 -22.64 6.13
CA ASP A 48 -13.12 -23.15 6.05
C ASP A 48 -14.07 -21.97 5.84
N GLU A 49 -14.66 -21.84 4.64
CA GLU A 49 -15.48 -20.68 4.21
C GLU A 49 -16.59 -20.31 5.21
N ASP A 50 -17.18 -21.30 5.90
CA ASP A 50 -18.36 -21.10 6.76
C ASP A 50 -18.09 -21.20 8.26
N LYS A 51 -16.91 -21.66 8.68
CA LYS A 51 -16.61 -21.83 10.11
C LYS A 51 -15.53 -20.89 10.61
N ILE A 52 -15.71 -20.45 11.85
CA ILE A 52 -14.70 -19.70 12.58
C ILE A 52 -14.49 -20.43 13.90
N ARG A 53 -13.23 -20.67 14.23
CA ARG A 53 -12.82 -21.34 15.46
C ARG A 53 -13.44 -20.68 16.69
N GLU A 54 -14.13 -21.47 17.51
CA GLU A 54 -14.86 -20.97 18.68
C GLU A 54 -13.95 -20.53 19.83
N ASP A 55 -12.73 -21.05 19.88
CA ASP A 55 -11.72 -20.74 20.89
C ASP A 55 -11.02 -19.39 20.64
N LEU A 56 -11.21 -18.77 19.48
CA LEU A 56 -10.63 -17.46 19.18
C LEU A 56 -11.29 -16.32 19.98
N PRO A 57 -10.52 -15.27 20.35
CA PRO A 57 -11.08 -14.04 20.88
C PRO A 57 -12.10 -13.40 19.93
N ASN A 58 -13.05 -12.65 20.49
CA ASN A 58 -14.11 -12.02 19.68
C ASN A 58 -13.58 -11.05 18.62
N TRP A 59 -12.58 -10.24 18.95
CA TRP A 59 -11.96 -9.32 17.99
C TRP A 59 -11.37 -10.07 16.79
N GLN A 60 -10.66 -11.18 17.04
CA GLN A 60 -10.07 -11.98 15.98
C GLN A 60 -11.14 -12.67 15.11
N LYS A 61 -12.26 -13.08 15.71
CA LYS A 61 -13.41 -13.60 14.94
C LYS A 61 -14.05 -12.54 14.06
N GLU A 62 -14.08 -11.28 14.51
CA GLU A 62 -14.59 -10.15 13.72
C GLU A 62 -13.67 -9.87 12.52
N ASP A 63 -12.36 -9.87 12.72
CA ASP A 63 -11.37 -9.71 11.65
C ASP A 63 -11.48 -10.84 10.60
N ILE A 64 -11.64 -12.09 11.04
CA ILE A 64 -11.84 -13.23 10.12
C ILE A 64 -13.15 -13.10 9.35
N LYS A 65 -14.24 -12.62 9.98
CA LYS A 65 -15.51 -12.37 9.27
C LYS A 65 -15.33 -11.32 8.19
N LEU A 66 -14.60 -10.25 8.50
CA LEU A 66 -14.31 -9.17 7.56
C LEU A 66 -13.45 -9.69 6.40
N ALA A 67 -12.39 -10.45 6.68
CA ALA A 67 -11.56 -11.06 5.66
C ALA A 67 -12.35 -12.01 4.73
N LYS A 68 -13.25 -12.81 5.29
CA LYS A 68 -14.18 -13.64 4.47
C LYS A 68 -15.12 -12.79 3.61
N ASP A 69 -15.57 -11.64 4.13
CA ASP A 69 -16.40 -10.72 3.36
C ASP A 69 -15.62 -10.11 2.19
N ILE A 70 -14.35 -9.77 2.42
CA ILE A 70 -13.41 -9.27 1.42
C ILE A 70 -13.12 -10.31 0.34
N LEU A 71 -12.78 -11.55 0.73
CA LEU A 71 -12.34 -12.58 -0.21
C LEU A 71 -13.49 -13.25 -0.98
N PHE A 72 -14.60 -13.56 -0.30
CA PHE A 72 -15.60 -14.50 -0.83
C PHE A 72 -16.98 -13.88 -1.02
N LYS A 73 -17.47 -13.08 -0.07
CA LYS A 73 -18.88 -12.65 -0.08
C LYS A 73 -19.12 -11.39 -0.90
N ASN A 74 -18.26 -10.39 -0.78
CA ASN A 74 -18.40 -9.08 -1.41
C ASN A 74 -17.07 -8.56 -1.99
N PRO A 75 -16.35 -9.33 -2.82
CA PRO A 75 -15.03 -8.91 -3.34
C PRO A 75 -15.09 -7.60 -4.13
N ASP A 76 -16.21 -7.33 -4.81
CA ASP A 76 -16.42 -6.08 -5.55
C ASP A 76 -16.66 -4.86 -4.65
N ARG A 77 -16.88 -5.01 -3.34
CA ARG A 77 -17.06 -3.89 -2.41
C ARG A 77 -15.74 -3.29 -1.95
N TYR A 78 -14.70 -4.11 -1.86
CA TYR A 78 -13.41 -3.72 -1.33
C TYR A 78 -12.42 -3.47 -2.46
N ILE A 79 -11.48 -2.57 -2.22
CA ILE A 79 -10.34 -2.38 -3.13
C ILE A 79 -9.06 -2.42 -2.30
N CYS A 80 -8.13 -3.30 -2.68
CA CYS A 80 -6.79 -3.29 -2.08
C CYS A 80 -6.12 -1.95 -2.40
N ILE A 81 -5.63 -1.28 -1.35
CA ILE A 81 -4.91 -0.02 -1.49
C ILE A 81 -3.54 -0.37 -2.09
N PRO A 82 -3.22 0.15 -3.29
CA PRO A 82 -1.99 -0.22 -3.97
C PRO A 82 -0.77 0.19 -3.16
N GLU A 83 0.24 -0.67 -3.15
CA GLU A 83 1.58 -0.33 -2.68
C GLU A 83 2.27 0.56 -3.70
N ARG A 84 3.06 1.51 -3.21
CA ARG A 84 4.03 2.18 -4.07
C ARG A 84 5.21 1.25 -4.33
N PRO A 85 5.43 0.78 -5.56
CA PRO A 85 6.56 -0.09 -5.83
C PRO A 85 7.88 0.68 -5.65
N SER A 86 8.91 -0.01 -5.16
CA SER A 86 10.22 0.59 -4.83
C SER A 86 10.87 1.35 -6.00
N TYR A 87 10.57 1.00 -7.25
CA TYR A 87 11.08 1.68 -8.43
C TYR A 87 10.44 3.04 -8.69
N GLU A 88 9.22 3.32 -8.20
CA GLU A 88 8.56 4.60 -8.46
C GLU A 88 9.30 5.78 -7.82
N GLY A 89 9.94 5.56 -6.67
CA GLY A 89 10.83 6.56 -6.08
C GLY A 89 11.99 6.91 -7.01
N TYR A 90 12.58 5.90 -7.64
CA TYR A 90 13.68 6.08 -8.59
C TYR A 90 13.21 6.78 -9.87
N ASN A 91 12.09 6.35 -10.45
CA ASN A 91 11.52 6.95 -11.66
C ASN A 91 11.21 8.43 -11.47
N LEU A 92 10.66 8.81 -10.30
CA LEU A 92 10.41 10.22 -9.99
C LEU A 92 11.70 11.05 -9.96
N MET A 93 12.81 10.49 -9.48
CA MET A 93 14.11 11.17 -9.49
C MET A 93 14.68 11.30 -10.90
N VAL A 94 14.46 10.31 -11.77
CA VAL A 94 14.83 10.36 -13.19
C VAL A 94 14.03 11.46 -13.89
N GLU A 95 12.70 11.46 -13.76
CA GLU A 95 11.83 12.48 -14.34
C GLU A 95 12.14 13.89 -13.83
N PHE A 96 12.52 14.01 -12.55
CA PHE A 96 12.96 15.28 -11.98
C PHE A 96 14.25 15.75 -12.68
N ALA A 97 15.26 14.89 -12.79
CA ALA A 97 16.53 15.23 -13.44
C ALA A 97 16.32 15.63 -14.91
N GLU A 98 15.44 14.94 -15.64
CA GLU A 98 15.04 15.28 -17.02
C GLU A 98 14.51 16.70 -17.15
N LYS A 99 13.72 17.16 -16.17
CA LYS A 99 13.07 18.48 -16.17
C LYS A 99 13.98 19.62 -15.70
N VAL A 100 15.20 19.33 -15.25
CA VAL A 100 16.17 20.38 -14.85
C VAL A 100 16.73 21.09 -16.08
N GLU A 101 16.55 22.42 -16.11
CA GLU A 101 17.02 23.29 -17.20
C GLU A 101 18.54 23.48 -17.20
N GLU A 102 19.15 23.58 -16.01
CA GLU A 102 20.60 23.78 -15.86
C GLU A 102 21.35 22.48 -16.23
N GLU A 103 22.12 22.55 -17.30
CA GLU A 103 22.72 21.38 -17.94
C GLU A 103 23.73 20.66 -17.04
N LEU A 104 24.56 21.39 -16.29
CA LEU A 104 25.56 20.78 -15.41
C LEU A 104 24.90 20.08 -14.22
N LEU A 105 23.84 20.66 -13.66
CA LEU A 105 23.06 20.07 -12.58
C LEU A 105 22.34 18.82 -13.07
N ARG A 106 21.69 18.87 -14.23
CA ARG A 106 21.05 17.71 -14.86
C ARG A 106 22.03 16.55 -15.04
N GLU A 107 23.22 16.82 -15.58
CA GLU A 107 24.27 15.81 -15.76
C GLU A 107 24.70 15.19 -14.42
N LYS A 108 24.94 16.03 -13.40
CA LYS A 108 25.29 15.56 -12.04
C LYS A 108 24.20 14.69 -11.43
N LEU A 109 22.93 15.03 -11.63
CA LEU A 109 21.81 14.23 -11.14
C LEU A 109 21.76 12.86 -11.82
N TYR A 110 21.99 12.78 -13.13
CA TYR A 110 22.07 11.50 -13.83
C TYR A 110 23.23 10.62 -13.35
N ILE A 111 24.42 11.20 -13.18
CA ILE A 111 25.57 10.47 -12.62
C ILE A 111 25.24 9.97 -11.21
N ALA A 112 24.54 10.77 -10.40
CA ALA A 112 24.16 10.39 -9.06
C ALA A 112 23.17 9.20 -9.04
N LEU A 113 22.34 9.03 -10.08
CA LEU A 113 21.35 7.96 -10.20
C LEU A 113 21.94 6.58 -10.55
N ASP A 114 23.22 6.47 -10.87
CA ASP A 114 23.83 5.20 -11.30
C ASP A 114 24.22 4.27 -10.13
N GLY A 115 23.68 3.06 -10.10
CA GLY A 115 24.04 2.02 -9.14
C GLY A 115 23.61 2.24 -7.69
N LYS A 116 24.13 1.39 -6.78
CA LYS A 116 23.72 1.36 -5.36
C LYS A 116 23.98 2.70 -4.68
N GLY A 117 22.99 3.18 -3.91
CA GLY A 117 23.09 4.44 -3.17
C GLY A 117 22.64 5.69 -3.95
N ALA A 118 21.96 5.50 -5.09
CA ALA A 118 21.42 6.57 -5.94
C ALA A 118 20.65 7.64 -5.17
N PHE A 119 19.71 7.23 -4.32
CA PHE A 119 18.91 8.13 -3.48
C PHE A 119 19.76 9.10 -2.63
N ARG A 120 20.80 8.57 -1.97
CA ARG A 120 21.68 9.40 -1.12
C ARG A 120 22.53 10.36 -1.95
N ARG A 121 23.13 9.88 -3.05
CA ARG A 121 23.97 10.74 -3.89
C ARG A 121 23.17 11.84 -4.57
N PHE A 122 21.98 11.51 -5.07
CA PHE A 122 21.09 12.48 -5.70
C PHE A 122 20.71 13.61 -4.73
N LYS A 123 20.37 13.27 -3.47
CA LYS A 123 20.14 14.26 -2.42
C LYS A 123 21.37 15.11 -2.06
N ASN A 124 22.59 14.66 -2.35
CA ASN A 124 23.80 15.46 -2.10
C ASN A 124 24.13 16.41 -3.25
N VAL A 125 23.45 16.27 -4.40
CA VAL A 125 23.62 17.16 -5.56
C VAL A 125 22.76 18.42 -5.42
N ILE A 126 21.63 18.33 -4.71
CA ILE A 126 20.67 19.42 -4.42
C ILE A 126 20.76 19.86 -2.96
#